data_AF-A0A3R5TJA2-F1
#
_entry.id   AF-A0A3R5TJA2-F1
#
_cell.length_a   1.000
_cell.length_b   1.000
_cell.length_c   1.000
_cell.angle_alpha   90.00
_cell.angle_beta   90.00
_cell.angle_gamma   90.00
#
_symmetry.space_group_name_H-M   'P 1'
#
loop_
_entity.id
_entity.type
_entity.pdbx_description
1 polymer ?
#
loop_
_entity_poly.entity_id
_entity_poly.type
_entity_poly.pdbx_seq_one_letter_code
_entity_poly.pdbx_strand_id
1 'polypeptide(L)'
;MADPKYVLATPGQKYCPVEAVVPNPSLVAKTNRFYKIPVFLSHPTSNTLNNLQISFLIRLMDELKKELLFPRTLPNTEQYPESTMISIRRMIYSSYGMVTLNLARKKVRVIETNGATVYSNDINTEYWTGSTFSFIEPAMAFQYGLPQLFITEALVANQDVYEAGGITPFRVLVWDSSQGIDYFFMSVEWKEMLQNWSAEVRSGYFLNTQPPYDYVPENQ
;
A
#
# COMPACT_ATOMS: atom_id res chain seq x y z
N MET A 1 -52.97 -25.08 -39.10
CA MET A 1 -51.71 -24.35 -39.36
C MET A 1 -50.80 -24.63 -38.18
N ALA A 2 -49.79 -25.48 -38.36
CA ALA A 2 -48.96 -26.02 -37.29
C ALA A 2 -47.56 -25.36 -37.29
N ASP A 3 -47.07 -25.18 -36.07
CA ASP A 3 -45.81 -24.59 -35.59
C ASP A 3 -44.56 -25.38 -36.02
N PRO A 4 -43.47 -24.78 -36.54
CA PRO A 4 -42.26 -25.52 -36.89
C PRO A 4 -41.28 -25.53 -35.72
N LYS A 5 -41.55 -26.37 -34.72
CA LYS A 5 -40.49 -27.02 -33.94
C LYS A 5 -40.32 -28.42 -34.52
N TYR A 6 -39.13 -29.00 -34.35
CA TYR A 6 -38.67 -30.30 -34.86
C TYR A 6 -37.99 -30.27 -36.24
N VAL A 7 -36.71 -29.89 -36.22
CA VAL A 7 -35.74 -30.35 -37.24
C VAL A 7 -35.51 -31.85 -37.00
N LEU A 8 -35.76 -32.65 -38.03
CA LEU A 8 -35.59 -34.11 -38.01
C LEU A 8 -34.12 -34.47 -37.77
N ALA A 9 -33.85 -35.15 -36.65
CA ALA A 9 -32.55 -35.74 -36.39
C ALA A 9 -32.30 -36.94 -37.33
N THR A 10 -31.19 -36.91 -38.06
CA THR A 10 -30.69 -38.08 -38.80
C THR A 10 -30.17 -39.14 -37.82
N PRO A 11 -30.45 -40.45 -38.04
CA PRO A 11 -29.97 -41.49 -37.14
C PRO A 11 -28.47 -41.73 -37.38
N GLY A 12 -27.63 -41.37 -36.41
CA GLY A 12 -26.20 -41.72 -36.43
C GLY A 12 -25.22 -40.77 -35.73
N GLN A 13 -25.64 -39.56 -35.33
CA GLN A 13 -24.74 -38.66 -34.59
C GLN A 13 -24.73 -39.01 -33.10
N LYS A 14 -23.65 -39.66 -32.66
CA LYS A 14 -23.27 -39.72 -31.24
C LYS A 14 -23.13 -38.27 -30.75
N TYR A 15 -23.93 -37.88 -29.76
CA TYR A 15 -23.69 -36.65 -29.00
C TYR A 15 -22.34 -36.81 -28.29
N CYS A 16 -21.30 -36.14 -28.79
CA CYS A 16 -20.11 -35.87 -27.99
C CYS A 16 -20.53 -34.83 -26.93
N PRO A 17 -20.36 -35.10 -25.63
CA PRO A 17 -20.39 -34.02 -24.66
C PRO A 17 -19.26 -33.06 -25.06
N VAL A 18 -19.59 -31.79 -25.30
CA VAL A 18 -18.57 -30.75 -25.36
C VAL A 18 -18.05 -30.67 -23.94
N GLU A 19 -16.93 -31.34 -23.65
CA GLU A 19 -16.20 -31.14 -22.40
C GLU A 19 -15.94 -29.63 -22.30
N ALA A 20 -16.52 -29.00 -21.28
CA ALA A 20 -16.23 -27.60 -20.99
C ALA A 20 -14.72 -27.51 -20.80
N VAL A 21 -14.03 -26.89 -21.76
CA VAL A 21 -12.59 -26.69 -21.70
C VAL A 21 -12.32 -25.83 -20.48
N VAL A 22 -11.89 -26.45 -19.38
CA VAL A 22 -11.51 -25.73 -18.17
C VAL A 22 -10.26 -24.93 -18.53
N PRO A 23 -10.30 -23.59 -18.50
CA PRO A 23 -9.14 -22.79 -18.86
C PRO A 23 -7.96 -23.17 -17.96
N ASN A 24 -6.77 -23.26 -18.57
CA ASN A 24 -5.56 -23.68 -17.86
C ASN A 24 -5.42 -22.90 -16.54
N PRO A 25 -5.33 -23.57 -15.38
CA PRO A 25 -5.27 -22.90 -14.08
C PRO A 25 -4.17 -21.83 -13.98
N SER A 26 -3.06 -22.02 -14.70
CA SER A 26 -1.98 -21.03 -14.79
C SER A 26 -2.35 -19.77 -15.60
N LEU A 27 -3.18 -19.91 -16.63
CA LEU A 27 -3.74 -18.78 -17.37
C LEU A 27 -4.75 -18.03 -16.50
N VAL A 28 -5.66 -18.75 -15.83
CA VAL A 28 -6.65 -18.16 -14.92
C VAL A 28 -5.99 -17.40 -13.78
N ALA A 29 -4.93 -17.94 -13.17
CA ALA A 29 -4.18 -17.27 -12.11
C ALA A 29 -3.48 -15.99 -12.59
N LYS A 30 -3.01 -15.96 -13.85
CA LYS A 30 -2.34 -14.81 -14.46
C LYS A 30 -3.31 -13.77 -15.04
N THR A 31 -4.52 -14.19 -15.42
CA THR A 31 -5.58 -13.32 -15.95
C THR A 31 -6.61 -12.95 -14.87
N ASN A 32 -6.39 -13.34 -13.61
CA ASN A 32 -7.26 -12.99 -12.50
C ASN A 32 -7.22 -11.48 -12.27
N ARG A 33 -8.12 -10.76 -12.96
CA ARG A 33 -8.32 -9.31 -12.91
C ARG A 33 -9.09 -8.89 -11.67
N PHE A 34 -8.86 -9.49 -10.50
CA PHE A 34 -9.13 -8.74 -9.28
C PHE A 34 -8.27 -7.50 -9.38
N TYR A 35 -8.89 -6.36 -9.70
CA TYR A 35 -8.23 -5.09 -9.95
C TYR A 35 -7.37 -4.78 -8.73
N LYS A 36 -6.06 -5.06 -8.81
CA LYS A 36 -5.16 -4.84 -7.70
C LYS A 36 -4.82 -3.36 -7.70
N ILE A 37 -5.59 -2.58 -6.97
CA ILE A 37 -5.48 -1.11 -6.96
C ILE A 37 -4.05 -0.75 -6.52
N PRO A 38 -3.27 -0.03 -7.35
CA PRO A 38 -1.89 0.28 -7.01
C PRO A 38 -1.83 1.23 -5.82
N VAL A 39 -1.05 0.86 -4.81
CA VAL A 39 -0.75 1.70 -3.64
C VAL A 39 0.76 1.83 -3.50
N PHE A 40 1.23 3.04 -3.21
CA PHE A 40 2.64 3.28 -3.01
C PHE A 40 3.01 2.87 -1.57
N LEU A 41 3.87 1.88 -1.42
CA LEU A 41 4.45 1.48 -0.14
C LEU A 41 5.86 2.08 -0.04
N SER A 42 5.94 3.22 0.63
CA SER A 42 7.18 3.90 0.98
C SER A 42 7.85 3.20 2.16
N HIS A 43 9.12 2.89 2.01
CA HIS A 43 9.95 2.33 3.07
C HIS A 43 11.41 2.72 2.87
N PRO A 44 12.24 2.68 3.92
CA PRO A 44 13.67 2.86 3.74
C PRO A 44 14.27 1.79 2.84
N THR A 45 15.35 2.12 2.12
CA THR A 45 16.01 1.17 1.21
C THR A 45 16.29 -0.16 1.91
N SER A 46 15.88 -1.26 1.27
CA SER A 46 15.87 -2.60 1.89
C SER A 46 17.22 -3.06 2.43
N ASN A 47 18.33 -2.67 1.80
CA ASN A 47 19.69 -2.95 2.28
C ASN A 47 20.09 -2.19 3.56
N THR A 48 19.23 -1.29 4.06
CA THR A 48 19.42 -0.58 5.33
C THR A 48 18.49 -1.06 6.43
N LEU A 49 17.70 -2.10 6.17
CA LEU A 49 16.79 -2.71 7.12
C LEU A 49 17.40 -3.99 7.71
N ASN A 50 17.12 -4.26 8.98
CA ASN A 50 17.47 -5.53 9.60
C ASN A 50 16.45 -6.62 9.24
N ASN A 51 16.77 -7.89 9.54
CA ASN A 51 15.90 -9.03 9.19
C ASN A 51 14.48 -8.92 9.76
N LEU A 52 14.32 -8.41 10.98
CA LEU A 52 13.00 -8.25 11.61
C LEU A 52 12.16 -7.21 10.86
N GLN A 53 12.76 -6.07 10.51
CA GLN A 53 12.12 -5.02 9.71
C GLN A 53 11.76 -5.52 8.31
N ILE A 54 12.62 -6.33 7.68
CA ILE A 54 12.32 -6.97 6.38
C ILE A 54 11.12 -7.91 6.52
N SER A 55 11.08 -8.75 7.56
CA SER A 55 9.93 -9.63 7.81
C SER A 55 8.64 -8.85 8.06
N PHE A 56 8.71 -7.72 8.77
CA PHE A 56 7.57 -6.83 8.96
C PHE A 56 7.08 -6.25 7.62
N LEU A 57 8.00 -5.75 6.78
CA LEU A 57 7.68 -5.21 5.45
C LEU A 57 7.01 -6.26 4.56
N ILE A 58 7.55 -7.49 4.52
CA ILE A 58 6.95 -8.60 3.76
C ILE A 58 5.55 -8.91 4.28
N ARG A 59 5.38 -9.01 5.60
CA ARG A 59 4.07 -9.27 6.19
C ARG A 59 3.07 -8.17 5.86
N LEU A 60 3.48 -6.91 5.91
CA LEU A 60 2.64 -5.77 5.52
C LEU A 60 2.20 -5.88 4.05
N MET A 61 3.12 -6.20 3.14
CA MET A 61 2.78 -6.40 1.74
C MET A 61 1.71 -7.49 1.56
N ASP A 62 1.76 -8.55 2.35
CA ASP A 62 0.78 -9.63 2.29
C ASP A 62 -0.57 -9.24 2.88
N GLU A 63 -0.61 -8.44 3.94
CA GLU A 63 -1.87 -7.86 4.44
C GLU A 63 -2.53 -6.94 3.39
N LEU A 64 -1.75 -6.09 2.72
CA LEU A 64 -2.27 -5.23 1.64
C LEU A 64 -2.84 -6.05 0.48
N LYS A 65 -2.16 -7.15 0.10
CA LYS A 65 -2.65 -8.04 -0.96
C LYS A 65 -3.94 -8.77 -0.59
N LYS A 66 -4.15 -9.12 0.69
CA LYS A 66 -5.42 -9.71 1.17
C LYS A 66 -6.59 -8.76 0.95
N GLU A 67 -6.34 -7.45 1.05
CA GLU A 67 -7.29 -6.39 0.71
C GLU A 67 -7.38 -6.08 -0.79
N LEU A 68 -6.81 -6.93 -1.66
CA LEU A 68 -6.76 -6.71 -3.11
C LEU A 68 -6.08 -5.38 -3.50
N LEU A 69 -5.19 -4.86 -2.66
CA LEU A 69 -4.34 -3.71 -2.96
C LEU A 69 -2.98 -4.20 -3.47
N PHE A 70 -2.41 -3.48 -4.42
CA PHE A 70 -1.10 -3.82 -5.01
C PHE A 70 -0.01 -2.89 -4.47
N PRO A 71 0.77 -3.33 -3.46
CA PRO A 71 1.87 -2.53 -2.97
C PRO A 71 2.98 -2.44 -4.02
N ARG A 72 3.33 -1.21 -4.40
CA ARG A 72 4.45 -0.88 -5.27
C ARG A 72 5.49 -0.10 -4.47
N THR A 73 6.77 -0.36 -4.66
CA THR A 73 7.86 0.30 -3.93
C THR A 73 9.01 0.70 -4.84
N LEU A 74 9.72 1.76 -4.47
CA LEU A 74 10.98 2.17 -5.09
C LEU A 74 12.16 1.74 -4.21
N PRO A 75 13.28 1.25 -4.77
CA PRO A 75 13.45 0.78 -6.14
C PRO A 75 13.12 -0.72 -6.32
N ASN A 76 12.47 -1.37 -5.35
CA ASN A 76 12.39 -2.84 -5.33
C ASN A 76 11.44 -3.40 -6.40
N THR A 77 10.21 -2.89 -6.51
CA THR A 77 9.24 -3.38 -7.52
C THR A 77 9.19 -2.50 -8.76
N GLU A 78 9.57 -1.23 -8.62
CA GLU A 78 9.52 -0.22 -9.67
C GLU A 78 10.90 0.39 -9.85
N GLN A 79 11.35 0.49 -11.09
CA GLN A 79 12.62 1.14 -11.44
C GLN A 79 12.38 2.04 -12.65
N TYR A 80 12.90 3.25 -12.53
CA TYR A 80 12.66 4.35 -13.44
C TYR A 80 14.02 4.96 -13.81
N PRO A 81 14.28 5.26 -15.11
CA PRO A 81 15.53 5.88 -15.53
C PRO A 81 15.66 7.34 -15.06
N GLU A 82 14.57 7.95 -14.61
CA GLU A 82 14.53 9.35 -14.17
C GLU A 82 15.17 9.55 -12.78
N SER A 83 15.36 10.82 -12.39
CA SER A 83 15.85 11.15 -11.05
C SER A 83 14.89 10.67 -9.95
N THR A 84 15.40 10.51 -8.73
CA THR A 84 14.62 10.01 -7.58
C THR A 84 13.32 10.78 -7.36
N MET A 85 13.36 12.12 -7.40
CA MET A 85 12.16 12.94 -7.17
C MET A 85 11.12 12.81 -8.29
N ILE A 86 11.56 12.63 -9.54
CA ILE A 86 10.65 12.39 -10.67
C ILE A 86 10.02 11.00 -10.54
N SER A 87 10.82 10.01 -10.15
CA SER A 87 10.37 8.64 -9.87
C SER A 87 9.31 8.59 -8.77
N ILE A 88 9.56 9.28 -7.65
CA ILE A 88 8.59 9.41 -6.54
C ILE A 88 7.30 10.08 -7.02
N ARG A 89 7.40 11.19 -7.76
CA ARG A 89 6.22 11.87 -8.32
C ARG A 89 5.40 10.95 -9.22
N ARG A 90 6.06 10.18 -10.09
CA ARG A 90 5.40 9.19 -10.95
C ARG A 90 4.70 8.12 -10.11
N MET A 91 5.35 7.59 -9.07
CA MET A 91 4.73 6.62 -8.17
C MET A 91 3.45 7.15 -7.54
N ILE A 92 3.49 8.39 -7.05
CA ILE A 92 2.34 9.06 -6.44
C ILE A 92 1.21 9.21 -7.45
N TYR A 93 1.49 9.71 -8.66
CA TYR A 93 0.46 9.92 -9.70
C TYR A 93 -0.13 8.63 -10.27
N SER A 94 0.55 7.50 -10.09
CA SER A 94 0.10 6.18 -10.58
C SER A 94 -0.38 5.26 -9.45
N SER A 95 -0.65 5.82 -8.27
CA SER A 95 -1.16 5.10 -7.10
C SER A 95 -2.42 5.78 -6.57
N TYR A 96 -3.26 5.03 -5.86
CA TYR A 96 -4.53 5.51 -5.30
C TYR A 96 -4.54 5.56 -3.77
N GLY A 97 -3.43 5.19 -3.17
CA GLY A 97 -3.19 5.23 -1.73
C GLY A 97 -1.71 5.15 -1.45
N MET A 98 -1.33 5.54 -0.24
CA MET A 98 0.05 5.45 0.23
C MET A 98 0.12 4.84 1.62
N VAL A 99 1.10 3.95 1.81
CA VAL A 99 1.54 3.49 3.12
C VAL A 99 3.00 3.90 3.29
N THR A 100 3.33 4.52 4.42
CA THR A 100 4.70 4.94 4.74
C THR A 100 5.22 4.15 5.93
N LEU A 101 6.42 3.60 5.80
CA LEU A 101 7.17 3.03 6.92
C LEU A 101 8.28 3.99 7.35
N ASN A 102 8.24 4.40 8.61
CA ASN A 102 9.34 5.09 9.28
C ASN A 102 9.98 4.15 10.31
N LEU A 103 11.08 3.51 9.93
CA LEU A 103 11.73 2.46 10.72
C LEU A 103 13.06 2.95 11.29
N ALA A 104 13.48 2.42 12.44
CA ALA A 104 14.75 2.77 13.06
C ALA A 104 15.93 2.34 12.18
N ARG A 105 16.77 3.29 11.76
CA ARG A 105 17.93 3.02 10.88
C ARG A 105 19.24 3.44 11.49
N LYS A 106 19.27 4.63 12.09
CA LYS A 106 20.49 5.23 12.63
C LYS A 106 20.23 5.67 14.05
N LYS A 107 21.12 5.27 14.96
CA LYS A 107 21.17 5.84 16.29
C LYS A 107 22.08 7.07 16.25
N VAL A 108 21.57 8.20 16.71
CA VAL A 108 22.29 9.48 16.71
C VAL A 108 22.45 9.98 18.13
N ARG A 109 23.49 10.80 18.35
CA ARG A 109 23.71 11.54 19.59
C ARG A 109 23.84 13.02 19.24
N VAL A 110 23.08 13.87 19.92
CA VAL A 110 23.17 15.33 19.71
C VAL A 110 24.43 15.84 20.41
N ILE A 111 25.34 16.44 19.63
CA ILE A 111 26.59 17.01 20.16
C ILE A 111 26.54 18.53 20.30
N GLU A 112 25.67 19.19 19.52
CA GLU A 112 25.54 20.64 19.46
C GLU A 112 24.16 20.98 18.89
N THR A 113 23.57 22.10 19.32
CA THR A 113 22.36 22.70 18.72
C THR A 113 22.63 24.16 18.38
N ASN A 114 21.86 24.74 17.45
CA ASN A 114 22.03 26.14 17.04
C ASN A 114 21.52 27.17 18.08
N GLY A 115 21.25 26.75 19.33
CA GLY A 115 20.83 27.63 20.42
C GLY A 115 19.37 28.07 20.38
N ALA A 116 18.54 27.56 19.46
CA ALA A 116 17.10 27.81 19.50
C ALA A 116 16.48 27.20 20.76
N THR A 117 15.75 28.01 21.54
CA THR A 117 15.24 27.67 22.89
C THR A 117 14.38 26.42 22.95
N VAL A 118 13.72 26.05 21.85
CA VAL A 118 12.85 24.86 21.76
C VAL A 118 13.63 23.54 21.81
N TYR A 119 14.92 23.53 21.43
CA TYR A 119 15.79 22.34 21.37
C TYR A 119 17.01 22.44 22.29
N SER A 120 17.02 23.44 23.18
CA SER A 120 18.20 23.81 24.00
C SER A 120 18.58 22.74 25.05
N ASN A 121 17.68 21.79 25.31
CA ASN A 121 17.78 20.72 26.29
C ASN A 121 18.21 19.35 25.69
N ASP A 122 18.51 19.29 24.39
CA ASP A 122 18.75 17.99 23.72
C ASP A 122 20.23 17.59 23.63
N ILE A 123 21.17 18.43 24.07
CA ILE A 123 22.61 18.09 24.01
C ILE A 123 22.87 16.81 24.84
N ASN A 124 23.62 15.88 24.26
CA ASN A 124 23.90 14.53 24.76
C ASN A 124 22.72 13.55 24.77
N THR A 125 21.54 13.93 24.26
CA THR A 125 20.46 12.97 24.05
C THR A 125 20.82 11.99 22.92
N GLU A 126 20.32 10.76 23.04
CA GLU A 126 20.45 9.73 22.02
C GLU A 126 19.07 9.25 21.58
N TYR A 127 18.86 9.13 20.28
CA TYR A 127 17.62 8.62 19.73
C TYR A 127 17.86 7.89 18.41
N TRP A 128 16.87 7.10 18.00
CA TRP A 128 16.84 6.51 16.67
C TRP A 128 16.14 7.47 15.71
N THR A 129 16.63 7.54 14.48
CA THR A 129 15.98 8.25 13.38
C THR A 129 15.78 7.33 12.18
N GLY A 130 14.74 7.62 11.41
CA GLY A 130 14.38 6.88 10.21
C GLY A 130 14.98 7.42 8.92
N SER A 131 14.18 7.41 7.85
CA SER A 131 14.59 7.87 6.52
C SER A 131 14.01 9.24 6.23
N THR A 132 14.81 10.16 5.69
CA THR A 132 14.29 11.46 5.22
C THR A 132 13.16 11.29 4.18
N PHE A 133 13.24 10.24 3.34
CA PHE A 133 12.19 9.95 2.36
C PHE A 133 10.87 9.51 3.00
N SER A 134 10.89 8.97 4.22
CA SER A 134 9.68 8.67 5.00
C SER A 134 8.91 9.94 5.39
N PHE A 135 9.42 11.14 5.10
CA PHE A 135 8.72 12.41 5.26
C PHE A 135 8.43 13.11 3.94
N ILE A 136 9.39 13.10 3.01
CA ILE A 136 9.25 13.75 1.70
C ILE A 136 8.13 13.09 0.90
N GLU A 137 8.11 11.77 0.83
CA GLU A 137 7.14 11.01 0.03
C GLU A 137 5.69 11.20 0.52
N PRO A 138 5.37 11.04 1.83
CA PRO A 138 4.01 11.29 2.31
C PRO A 138 3.62 12.76 2.20
N ALA A 139 4.52 13.73 2.37
CA ALA A 139 4.22 15.14 2.14
C ALA A 139 3.79 15.40 0.68
N MET A 140 4.50 14.80 -0.29
CA MET A 140 4.12 14.89 -1.71
C MET A 140 2.78 14.21 -1.99
N ALA A 141 2.55 13.03 -1.41
CA ALA A 141 1.29 12.32 -1.57
C ALA A 141 0.12 13.07 -0.92
N PHE A 142 0.38 13.83 0.16
CA PHE A 142 -0.64 14.61 0.86
C PHE A 142 -1.05 15.79 0.00
N GLN A 143 -0.06 16.48 -0.57
CA GLN A 143 -0.31 17.56 -1.52
C GLN A 143 -1.07 17.08 -2.77
N TYR A 144 -0.85 15.85 -3.21
CA TYR A 144 -1.59 15.24 -4.32
C TYR A 144 -3.00 14.77 -3.91
N GLY A 145 -3.23 14.51 -2.62
CA GLY A 145 -4.53 14.09 -2.09
C GLY A 145 -4.72 12.57 -1.98
N LEU A 146 -3.66 11.77 -1.87
CA LEU A 146 -3.81 10.33 -1.63
C LEU A 146 -4.24 10.04 -0.19
N PRO A 147 -5.14 9.05 0.02
CA PRO A 147 -5.34 8.44 1.34
C PRO A 147 -4.02 7.86 1.88
N GLN A 148 -3.68 8.19 3.12
CA GLN A 148 -2.40 7.80 3.73
C GLN A 148 -2.55 6.99 5.00
N LEU A 149 -1.66 6.03 5.15
CA LEU A 149 -1.40 5.29 6.37
C LEU A 149 0.09 5.42 6.71
N PHE A 150 0.40 5.96 7.88
CA PHE A 150 1.78 6.12 8.35
C PHE A 150 2.04 5.10 9.46
N ILE A 151 3.09 4.30 9.33
CA ILE A 151 3.48 3.33 10.34
C ILE A 151 4.91 3.67 10.76
N THR A 152 5.09 3.89 12.05
CA THR A 152 6.39 4.23 12.63
C THR A 152 6.84 3.17 13.62
N GLU A 153 8.14 2.88 13.65
CA GLU A 153 8.70 2.04 14.71
C GLU A 153 8.74 2.83 16.03
N ALA A 154 8.44 2.18 17.16
CA ALA A 154 8.35 2.82 18.46
C ALA A 154 9.65 3.55 18.85
N LEU A 155 10.80 3.00 18.44
CA LEU A 155 12.13 3.58 18.69
C LEU A 155 12.35 4.95 18.05
N VAL A 156 11.65 5.27 16.94
CA VAL A 156 11.77 6.55 16.24
C VAL A 156 10.58 7.48 16.48
N ALA A 157 9.42 6.94 16.87
CA ALA A 157 8.16 7.68 16.95
C ALA A 157 8.23 8.98 17.76
N ASN A 158 8.93 8.96 18.90
CA ASN A 158 9.04 10.14 19.77
C ASN A 158 9.72 11.32 19.09
N GLN A 159 10.83 11.09 18.38
CA GLN A 159 11.54 12.15 17.68
C GLN A 159 10.84 12.52 16.38
N ASP A 160 10.53 11.51 15.58
CA ASP A 160 10.18 11.69 14.18
C ASP A 160 8.68 12.06 14.00
N VAL A 161 7.83 11.76 15.00
CA VAL A 161 6.37 11.96 14.91
C VAL A 161 5.81 12.85 16.01
N TYR A 162 6.19 12.62 17.27
CA TYR A 162 5.55 13.28 18.43
C TYR A 162 6.21 14.58 18.89
N GLU A 163 7.40 14.92 18.38
CA GLU A 163 8.08 16.17 18.68
C GLU A 163 7.30 17.40 18.14
N ALA A 164 7.54 18.57 18.73
CA ALA A 164 6.98 19.84 18.25
C ALA A 164 7.45 20.13 16.81
N GLY A 165 6.54 20.02 15.84
CA GLY A 165 6.87 20.09 14.40
C GLY A 165 6.87 18.73 13.70
N GLY A 166 6.51 17.66 14.40
CA GLY A 166 6.24 16.34 13.85
C GLY A 166 5.00 16.29 12.96
N ILE A 167 4.70 15.11 12.43
CA ILE A 167 3.85 14.93 11.24
C ILE A 167 2.34 14.85 11.49
N THR A 168 1.82 15.41 12.58
CA THR A 168 0.36 15.47 12.83
C THR A 168 -0.30 16.33 11.74
N PRO A 169 -1.00 15.73 10.75
CA PRO A 169 -2.28 15.05 10.98
C PRO A 169 -2.44 13.67 10.30
N PHE A 170 -1.35 12.93 10.02
CA PHE A 170 -1.49 11.60 9.43
C PHE A 170 -2.12 10.59 10.39
N ARG A 171 -2.78 9.57 9.84
CA ARG A 171 -3.12 8.34 10.57
C ARG A 171 -1.83 7.58 10.88
N VAL A 172 -1.35 7.70 12.10
CA VAL A 172 -0.11 7.06 12.56
C VAL A 172 -0.44 5.80 13.37
N LEU A 173 0.18 4.68 13.00
CA LEU A 173 0.27 3.47 13.80
C LEU A 173 1.69 3.31 14.31
N VAL A 174 1.84 2.87 15.55
CA VAL A 174 3.16 2.59 16.14
C VAL A 174 3.39 1.08 16.19
N TRP A 175 4.48 0.63 15.59
CA TRP A 175 4.95 -0.74 15.71
C TRP A 175 6.08 -0.84 16.75
N ASP A 176 5.84 -1.57 17.83
CA ASP A 176 6.87 -1.95 18.78
C ASP A 176 7.57 -3.25 18.33
N SER A 177 8.79 -3.11 17.81
CA SER A 177 9.58 -4.24 17.31
C SER A 177 9.99 -5.23 18.42
N SER A 178 9.92 -4.85 19.70
CA SER A 178 10.21 -5.74 20.83
C SER A 178 9.10 -6.76 21.11
N GLN A 179 7.85 -6.48 20.69
CA GLN A 179 6.69 -7.34 20.93
C GLN A 179 6.44 -8.36 19.80
N GLY A 180 7.28 -8.33 18.76
CA GLY A 180 7.15 -9.17 17.58
C GLY A 180 6.16 -8.61 16.54
N ILE A 181 6.17 -9.24 15.36
CA ILE A 181 5.41 -8.77 14.19
C ILE A 181 3.91 -9.05 14.35
N ASP A 182 3.55 -10.23 14.85
CA ASP A 182 2.15 -10.64 14.94
C ASP A 182 1.35 -9.81 15.95
N TYR A 183 1.99 -9.30 17.01
CA TYR A 183 1.34 -8.40 17.96
C TYR A 183 0.71 -7.19 17.27
N PHE A 184 1.43 -6.59 16.32
CA PHE A 184 0.93 -5.47 15.52
C PHE A 184 -0.20 -5.89 14.58
N PHE A 185 0.01 -6.91 13.75
CA PHE A 185 -0.95 -7.31 12.71
C PHE A 185 -2.21 -8.02 13.25
N MET A 186 -2.18 -8.54 14.48
CA MET A 186 -3.35 -9.09 15.15
C MET A 186 -4.14 -8.04 15.95
N SER A 187 -3.56 -6.87 16.18
CA SER A 187 -4.20 -5.78 16.94
C SER A 187 -5.51 -5.32 16.28
N VAL A 188 -6.44 -4.85 17.12
CA VAL A 188 -7.69 -4.24 16.66
C VAL A 188 -7.38 -2.96 15.89
N GLU A 189 -6.44 -2.16 16.38
CA GLU A 189 -6.03 -0.89 15.78
C GLU A 189 -5.56 -1.07 14.33
N TRP A 190 -4.67 -2.04 14.06
CA TRP A 190 -4.25 -2.37 12.70
C TRP A 190 -5.43 -2.74 11.81
N LYS A 191 -6.30 -3.63 12.28
CA LYS A 191 -7.43 -4.15 11.49
C LYS A 191 -8.41 -3.04 11.12
N GLU A 192 -8.81 -2.23 12.09
CA GLU A 192 -9.72 -1.10 11.85
C GLU A 192 -9.10 -0.08 10.90
N MET A 193 -7.83 0.26 11.12
CA MET A 193 -7.13 1.23 10.31
C MET A 193 -6.97 0.77 8.85
N LEU A 194 -6.59 -0.50 8.65
CA LEU A 194 -6.46 -1.09 7.32
C LEU A 194 -7.80 -1.09 6.58
N GLN A 195 -8.90 -1.47 7.24
CA GLN A 195 -10.22 -1.50 6.60
C GLN A 195 -10.67 -0.09 6.21
N ASN A 196 -10.55 0.89 7.11
CA ASN A 196 -10.93 2.28 6.84
C ASN A 196 -10.10 2.88 5.71
N TRP A 197 -8.78 2.75 5.78
CA TRP A 197 -7.89 3.26 4.74
C TRP A 197 -8.12 2.56 3.39
N SER A 198 -8.29 1.23 3.38
CA SER A 198 -8.55 0.51 2.14
C SER A 198 -9.89 0.88 1.49
N ALA A 199 -10.92 1.22 2.27
CA ALA A 199 -12.18 1.74 1.77
C ALA A 199 -11.98 3.06 1.04
N GLU A 200 -11.23 4.00 1.61
CA GLU A 200 -10.92 5.29 0.98
C GLU A 200 -10.11 5.12 -0.31
N VAL A 201 -9.12 4.23 -0.32
CA VAL A 201 -8.34 3.91 -1.52
C VAL A 201 -9.24 3.37 -2.63
N ARG A 202 -10.17 2.47 -2.29
CA ARG A 202 -11.15 1.91 -3.25
C ARG A 202 -12.10 2.98 -3.77
N SER A 203 -12.60 3.86 -2.91
CA SER A 203 -13.47 4.98 -3.31
C SER A 203 -12.74 5.94 -4.25
N GLY A 204 -11.51 6.32 -3.91
CA GLY A 204 -10.67 7.19 -4.75
C GLY A 204 -10.36 6.55 -6.10
N TYR A 205 -10.02 5.26 -6.12
CA TYR A 205 -9.86 4.50 -7.36
C TYR A 205 -11.12 4.50 -8.21
N PHE A 206 -12.27 4.15 -7.61
CA PHE A 206 -13.53 4.09 -8.32
C PHE A 206 -13.86 5.44 -8.97
N LEU A 207 -13.85 6.53 -8.21
CA LEU A 207 -14.14 7.87 -8.73
C LEU A 207 -13.20 8.30 -9.86
N ASN A 208 -11.91 8.02 -9.73
CA ASN A 208 -10.90 8.44 -10.71
C ASN A 208 -10.86 7.57 -11.98
N THR A 209 -11.53 6.41 -11.97
CA THR A 209 -11.52 5.45 -13.08
C THR A 209 -12.90 5.19 -13.68
N GLN A 210 -13.93 5.91 -13.23
CA GLN A 210 -15.26 5.79 -13.82
C GLN A 210 -15.20 6.07 -15.33
N PRO A 211 -15.80 5.21 -16.15
CA PRO A 211 -15.93 5.50 -17.56
C PRO A 211 -16.79 6.76 -17.75
N PRO A 212 -16.53 7.57 -18.78
CA PRO A 212 -17.38 8.73 -19.08
C PRO A 212 -18.80 8.33 -19.53
N TYR A 213 -19.02 7.05 -19.85
CA TYR A 213 -20.32 6.50 -20.21
C TYR A 213 -20.93 5.78 -19.03
N ASP A 214 -22.10 6.24 -18.60
CA ASP A 214 -22.87 5.63 -17.54
C ASP A 214 -23.65 4.43 -18.13
N TYR A 215 -23.27 3.21 -17.75
CA TYR A 215 -23.98 2.00 -18.18
C TYR A 215 -25.19 1.77 -17.26
N VAL A 216 -26.12 2.73 -17.24
CA VAL A 216 -27.41 2.54 -16.60
C VAL A 216 -28.17 1.53 -17.44
N PRO A 217 -28.69 0.42 -16.88
CA PRO A 217 -29.64 -0.43 -17.60
C PRO A 217 -30.82 0.45 -18.02
N GLU A 218 -31.29 0.35 -19.26
CA GLU A 218 -32.52 1.00 -19.69
C GLU A 218 -33.66 0.64 -18.72
N ASN A 219 -34.08 1.62 -17.92
CA ASN A 219 -35.32 1.71 -17.17
C ASN A 219 -35.64 0.55 -16.20
N GLN A 220 -35.58 0.83 -14.89
CA GLN A 220 -36.53 0.25 -13.93
C GLN A 220 -37.72 1.20 -13.76
#